data_AF-A0A897MY32-F1
#
_entry.id   AF-A0A897MY32-F1
#
_cell.length_a   1.000
_cell.length_b   1.000
_cell.length_c   1.000
_cell.angle_alpha   90.00
_cell.angle_beta   90.00
_cell.angle_gamma   90.00
#
_symmetry.space_group_name_H-M   'P 1'
#
loop_
_entity.id
_entity.type
_entity.pdbx_description
1 polymer ?
#
loop_
_entity_poly.entity_id
_entity_poly.type
_entity_poly.pdbx_seq_one_letter_code
_entity_poly.pdbx_strand_id
1 'polypeptide(L)'
;MTSEIGRRLDDETGTSDVAVHSLTDDERVARLADVLVERVGSRALAAVGAVPTRVAAVGIVRRRLRGDAPPLSEIVPRGCPISDVMRAEDVLLDALDDPADDAVIDRLHSRVSRCRAVLIVTARERVGPPRLTSVLCEDDPEEVAVAAGVEPLPPAADVEAFKSRYHRLRADLRTARLGVALDSYLVDAELSPPGP
;
A
#
# COMPACT_ATOMS: atom_id res chain seq x y z
N MET A 1 -11.95 12.62 -19.06
CA MET A 1 -10.48 12.47 -18.98
C MET A 1 -10.18 11.91 -17.61
N THR A 2 -9.60 10.72 -17.49
CA THR A 2 -9.15 10.20 -16.19
C THR A 2 -7.97 11.06 -15.72
N SER A 3 -8.12 11.68 -14.54
CA SER A 3 -7.04 12.42 -13.87
C SER A 3 -5.83 11.49 -13.74
N GLU A 4 -4.63 12.02 -13.96
CA GLU A 4 -3.38 11.27 -13.80
C GLU A 4 -3.28 10.58 -12.42
N ILE A 5 -3.96 11.15 -11.43
CA ILE A 5 -4.03 10.67 -10.04
C ILE A 5 -4.99 9.49 -9.88
N GLY A 6 -6.14 9.50 -10.59
CA GLY A 6 -7.06 8.36 -10.63
C GLY A 6 -6.38 7.11 -11.20
N ARG A 7 -5.57 7.30 -12.24
CA ARG A 7 -4.73 6.25 -12.83
C ARG A 7 -3.69 5.70 -11.85
N ARG A 8 -3.06 6.55 -11.02
CA ARG A 8 -2.09 6.12 -10.00
C ARG A 8 -2.75 5.32 -8.86
N LEU A 9 -3.94 5.70 -8.41
CA LEU A 9 -4.67 4.91 -7.42
C LEU A 9 -5.12 3.57 -8.00
N ASP A 10 -5.57 3.55 -9.25
CA ASP A 10 -5.97 2.34 -9.96
C ASP A 10 -4.79 1.37 -10.18
N ASP A 11 -3.60 1.88 -10.45
CA ASP A 11 -2.37 1.09 -10.53
C ASP A 11 -1.95 0.49 -9.17
N GLU A 12 -2.25 1.17 -8.05
CA GLU A 12 -1.89 0.71 -6.70
C GLU A 12 -2.95 -0.15 -6.02
N THR A 13 -4.21 0.06 -6.37
CA THR A 13 -5.39 -0.67 -5.86
C THR A 13 -5.86 -1.77 -6.81
N GLY A 14 -5.31 -1.85 -8.03
CA GLY A 14 -5.54 -2.92 -9.00
C GLY A 14 -6.88 -2.83 -9.74
N THR A 15 -7.45 -1.63 -9.91
CA THR A 15 -8.80 -1.47 -10.45
C THR A 15 -8.84 -0.73 -11.77
N SER A 16 -9.65 -1.23 -12.70
CA SER A 16 -9.79 -0.65 -14.04
C SER A 16 -10.66 0.62 -14.01
N ASP A 17 -10.01 1.73 -14.36
CA ASP A 17 -10.35 3.12 -14.75
C ASP A 17 -11.82 3.62 -14.95
N VAL A 18 -12.87 2.81 -14.75
CA VAL A 18 -14.26 3.23 -15.04
C VAL A 18 -15.13 3.43 -13.79
N ALA A 19 -14.81 2.77 -12.67
CA ALA A 19 -15.73 2.74 -11.53
C ALA A 19 -15.46 3.79 -10.43
N VAL A 20 -14.25 4.36 -10.32
CA VAL A 20 -13.88 5.22 -9.17
C VAL A 20 -14.49 6.63 -9.25
N HIS A 21 -14.70 7.14 -10.46
CA HIS A 21 -15.30 8.46 -10.70
C HIS A 21 -16.84 8.47 -10.60
N SER A 22 -17.49 7.30 -10.54
CA SER A 22 -18.94 7.17 -10.29
C SER A 22 -19.28 6.89 -8.83
N LEU A 23 -18.29 6.72 -7.95
CA LEU A 23 -18.51 6.49 -6.53
C LEU A 23 -18.89 7.79 -5.83
N THR A 24 -19.88 7.68 -4.95
CA THR A 24 -20.12 8.70 -3.92
C THR A 24 -18.90 8.84 -3.02
N ASP A 25 -18.75 9.99 -2.36
CA ASP A 25 -17.61 10.21 -1.48
C ASP A 25 -17.56 9.21 -0.31
N ASP A 26 -18.71 8.73 0.18
CA ASP A 26 -18.75 7.70 1.23
C ASP A 26 -18.30 6.32 0.72
N GLU A 27 -18.66 5.94 -0.50
CA GLU A 27 -18.16 4.71 -1.13
C GLU A 27 -16.65 4.80 -1.39
N ARG A 28 -16.16 6.00 -1.73
CA ARG A 28 -14.73 6.26 -1.91
C ARG A 28 -13.97 6.15 -0.59
N VAL A 29 -14.48 6.75 0.49
CA VAL A 29 -13.92 6.63 1.85
C VAL A 29 -13.88 5.17 2.28
N ALA A 30 -14.98 4.44 2.12
CA ALA A 30 -15.04 3.03 2.50
C ALA A 30 -13.98 2.20 1.76
N ARG A 31 -13.81 2.44 0.47
CA ARG A 31 -12.82 1.73 -0.35
C ARG A 31 -11.39 2.07 0.02
N LEU A 32 -11.06 3.34 0.26
CA LEU A 32 -9.73 3.73 0.72
C LEU A 32 -9.43 3.18 2.12
N ALA A 33 -10.43 3.13 2.99
CA ALA A 33 -10.31 2.49 4.30
C ALA A 33 -10.05 0.98 4.15
N ASP A 34 -10.73 0.30 3.23
CA ASP A 34 -10.48 -1.12 2.96
C ASP A 34 -9.05 -1.35 2.43
N VAL A 35 -8.56 -0.51 1.51
CA VAL A 35 -7.18 -0.56 1.02
C VAL A 35 -6.19 -0.33 2.17
N LEU A 36 -6.45 0.65 3.03
CA LEU A 36 -5.62 0.93 4.20
C LEU A 36 -5.54 -0.30 5.13
N VAL A 37 -6.67 -0.92 5.43
CA VAL A 37 -6.73 -2.13 6.27
C VAL A 37 -6.03 -3.32 5.60
N GLU A 38 -6.24 -3.54 4.31
CA GLU A 38 -5.62 -4.63 3.56
C GLU A 38 -4.09 -4.49 3.52
N ARG A 39 -3.60 -3.27 3.27
CA ARG A 39 -2.17 -3.04 3.01
C ARG A 39 -1.35 -2.93 4.30
N VAL A 40 -1.85 -2.25 5.32
CA VAL A 40 -1.08 -1.96 6.56
C VAL A 40 -1.83 -2.34 7.85
N GLY A 41 -3.10 -2.74 7.76
CA GLY A 41 -3.94 -3.03 8.92
C GLY A 41 -3.64 -4.34 9.65
N SER A 42 -2.75 -5.21 9.16
CA SER A 42 -2.50 -6.54 9.74
C SER A 42 -2.19 -6.52 11.25
N ARG A 43 -1.42 -5.54 11.72
CA ARG A 43 -1.09 -5.38 13.16
C ARG A 43 -2.29 -4.91 13.98
N ALA A 44 -3.06 -3.95 13.46
CA ALA A 44 -4.28 -3.47 14.11
C ALA A 44 -5.33 -4.59 14.18
N LEU A 45 -5.51 -5.35 13.10
CA LEU A 45 -6.39 -6.52 13.04
C LEU A 45 -6.02 -7.57 14.10
N ALA A 46 -4.72 -7.85 14.28
CA ALA A 46 -4.26 -8.79 15.30
C ALA A 46 -4.44 -8.25 16.73
N ALA A 47 -4.31 -6.94 16.93
CA ALA A 47 -4.36 -6.32 18.26
C ALA A 47 -5.79 -6.10 18.78
N VAL A 48 -6.71 -5.66 17.93
CA VAL A 48 -8.06 -5.22 18.32
C VAL A 48 -9.19 -5.78 17.46
N GLY A 49 -8.88 -6.52 16.39
CA GLY A 49 -9.87 -7.15 15.53
C GLY A 49 -10.39 -6.27 14.41
N ALA A 50 -11.27 -6.86 13.57
CA ALA A 50 -11.69 -6.27 12.30
C ALA A 50 -12.54 -5.01 12.44
N VAL A 51 -13.51 -5.00 13.36
CA VAL A 51 -14.46 -3.88 13.49
C VAL A 51 -13.76 -2.60 13.96
N PRO A 52 -12.97 -2.59 15.05
CA PRO A 52 -12.25 -1.38 15.45
C PRO A 52 -11.26 -0.88 14.39
N THR A 53 -10.57 -1.80 13.73
CA THR A 53 -9.58 -1.48 12.67
C THR A 53 -10.23 -0.80 11.47
N ARG A 54 -11.38 -1.28 11.00
CA ARG A 54 -12.11 -0.66 9.89
C ARG A 54 -12.66 0.72 10.25
N VAL A 55 -13.20 0.89 11.45
CA VAL A 55 -13.72 2.19 11.92
C VAL A 55 -12.58 3.21 12.03
N ALA A 56 -11.43 2.80 12.57
CA ALA A 56 -10.23 3.64 12.64
C ALA A 56 -9.74 4.03 11.24
N ALA A 57 -9.68 3.09 10.30
CA ALA A 57 -9.28 3.36 8.91
C ALA A 57 -10.21 4.37 8.23
N VAL A 58 -11.53 4.23 8.39
CA VAL A 58 -12.52 5.22 7.89
C VAL A 58 -12.29 6.58 8.51
N GLY A 59 -12.02 6.65 9.83
CA GLY A 59 -11.73 7.89 10.54
C GLY A 59 -10.46 8.58 10.01
N ILE A 60 -9.37 7.83 9.80
CA ILE A 60 -8.10 8.34 9.25
C ILE A 60 -8.34 8.90 7.85
N VAL A 61 -9.01 8.13 6.98
CA VAL A 61 -9.30 8.56 5.60
C VAL A 61 -10.19 9.81 5.59
N ARG A 62 -11.23 9.87 6.43
CA ARG A 62 -12.10 11.06 6.53
C ARG A 62 -11.34 12.29 7.02
N ARG A 63 -10.57 12.19 8.12
CA ARG A 63 -9.75 13.29 8.63
C ARG A 63 -8.78 13.81 7.58
N ARG A 64 -8.12 12.90 6.86
CA ARG A 64 -7.22 13.30 5.79
C ARG A 64 -7.99 13.97 4.66
N LEU A 65 -9.09 13.41 4.16
CA LEU A 65 -9.80 13.96 2.99
C LEU A 65 -10.62 15.24 3.26
N ARG A 66 -11.15 15.44 4.46
CA ARG A 66 -12.11 16.52 4.76
C ARG A 66 -11.63 17.51 5.82
N GLY A 67 -10.50 17.24 6.47
CA GLY A 67 -10.09 17.97 7.68
C GLY A 67 -11.01 17.74 8.88
N ASP A 68 -12.05 16.90 8.73
CA ASP A 68 -12.94 16.45 9.79
C ASP A 68 -13.08 14.91 9.75
N ALA A 69 -13.18 14.31 10.93
CA ALA A 69 -13.91 13.07 11.07
C ALA A 69 -15.02 13.31 12.08
N PRO A 70 -16.21 12.72 11.88
CA PRO A 70 -17.24 12.75 12.90
C PRO A 70 -16.66 12.18 14.20
N PRO A 71 -17.07 12.69 15.37
CA PRO A 71 -16.67 12.15 16.66
C PRO A 71 -16.76 10.62 16.69
N LEU A 72 -15.79 9.93 17.31
CA LEU A 72 -15.82 8.47 17.40
C LEU A 72 -17.15 7.96 17.97
N SER A 73 -17.79 8.71 18.87
CA SER A 73 -19.12 8.41 19.40
C SER A 73 -20.23 8.28 18.35
N GLU A 74 -20.05 8.84 17.16
CA GLU A 74 -21.03 8.83 16.06
C GLU A 74 -20.79 7.71 15.04
N ILE A 75 -19.54 7.28 14.88
CA ILE A 75 -19.14 6.29 13.86
C ILE A 75 -18.83 4.91 14.43
N VAL A 76 -18.59 4.80 15.73
CA VAL A 76 -18.27 3.53 16.39
C VAL A 76 -19.55 2.69 16.54
N PRO A 77 -19.61 1.48 15.96
CA PRO A 77 -20.77 0.60 16.09
C PRO A 77 -21.04 0.25 17.56
N ARG A 78 -22.32 0.05 17.90
CA ARG A 78 -22.71 -0.40 19.24
C ARG A 78 -21.99 -1.70 19.62
N GLY A 79 -21.36 -1.71 20.79
CA GLY A 79 -20.59 -2.87 21.28
C GLY A 79 -19.11 -2.86 20.88
N CYS A 80 -18.65 -1.88 20.10
CA CYS A 80 -17.24 -1.65 19.84
C CYS A 80 -16.68 -0.62 20.85
N PRO A 81 -15.67 -0.97 21.67
CA PRO A 81 -15.06 -0.02 22.59
C PRO A 81 -14.32 1.10 21.84
N ILE A 82 -14.57 2.35 22.21
CA ILE A 82 -13.86 3.51 21.62
C ILE A 82 -12.34 3.38 21.83
N SER A 83 -11.91 2.84 22.98
CA SER A 83 -10.50 2.56 23.27
C SER A 83 -9.83 1.65 22.24
N ASP A 84 -10.58 0.67 21.72
CA ASP A 84 -10.04 -0.27 20.73
C ASP A 84 -9.91 0.40 19.36
N VAL A 85 -10.83 1.32 19.04
CA VAL A 85 -10.74 2.13 17.81
C VAL A 85 -9.56 3.10 17.88
N MET A 86 -9.36 3.78 19.02
CA MET A 86 -8.19 4.65 19.22
C MET A 86 -6.88 3.86 19.12
N ARG A 87 -6.82 2.68 19.73
CA ARG A 87 -5.64 1.80 19.62
C ARG A 87 -5.40 1.31 18.19
N ALA A 88 -6.45 0.98 17.45
CA ALA A 88 -6.32 0.65 16.02
C ALA A 88 -5.81 1.86 15.23
N GLU A 89 -6.31 3.06 15.52
CA GLU A 89 -5.88 4.30 14.88
C GLU A 89 -4.39 4.55 15.11
N ASP A 90 -3.91 4.48 16.35
CA ASP A 90 -2.48 4.63 16.67
C ASP A 90 -1.63 3.61 15.88
N VAL A 91 -2.04 2.35 15.83
CA VAL A 91 -1.30 1.30 15.12
C VAL A 91 -1.31 1.50 13.60
N LEU A 92 -2.42 1.99 13.04
CA LEU A 92 -2.52 2.31 11.61
C LEU A 92 -1.69 3.53 11.25
N LEU A 93 -1.68 4.56 12.10
CA LEU A 93 -0.87 5.77 11.92
C LEU A 93 0.63 5.46 12.09
N ASP A 94 1.02 4.66 13.09
CA ASP A 94 2.41 4.18 13.24
C ASP A 94 2.89 3.37 12.02
N ALA A 95 1.96 2.77 11.27
CA ALA A 95 2.26 2.03 10.06
C ALA A 95 2.17 2.89 8.78
N LEU A 96 1.59 4.08 8.86
CA LEU A 96 1.48 5.07 7.79
C LEU A 96 2.50 6.18 8.03
N ASP A 97 3.65 6.10 7.38
CA ASP A 97 4.58 7.23 7.36
C ASP A 97 3.94 8.48 6.70
N ASP A 98 4.52 9.65 6.97
CA ASP A 98 4.26 10.87 6.18
C ASP A 98 4.41 10.57 4.68
N PRO A 99 3.65 11.26 3.80
CA PRO A 99 3.80 11.09 2.35
C PRO A 99 5.27 11.23 1.94
N ALA A 100 5.83 10.17 1.39
CA ALA A 100 7.18 10.20 0.87
C ALA A 100 7.22 11.10 -0.38
N ASP A 101 8.28 11.90 -0.55
CA ASP A 101 8.46 12.62 -1.81
C ASP A 101 8.71 11.65 -2.99
N ASP A 102 8.51 12.14 -4.22
CA ASP A 102 8.71 11.35 -5.44
C ASP A 102 10.12 10.75 -5.53
N ALA A 103 11.14 11.46 -5.01
CA ALA A 103 12.53 11.00 -5.04
C ALA A 103 12.78 9.81 -4.10
N VAL A 104 12.07 9.73 -2.98
CA VAL A 104 12.08 8.59 -2.06
C VAL A 104 11.37 7.40 -2.71
N ILE A 105 10.20 7.61 -3.34
CA ILE A 105 9.47 6.56 -4.06
C ILE A 105 10.32 5.98 -5.19
N ASP A 106 10.93 6.82 -6.02
CA ASP A 106 11.79 6.39 -7.14
C ASP A 106 13.01 5.60 -6.65
N ARG A 107 13.58 6.00 -5.52
CA ARG A 107 14.71 5.31 -4.91
C ARG A 107 14.31 3.96 -4.34
N LEU A 108 13.17 3.87 -3.66
CA LEU A 108 12.61 2.62 -3.15
C LEU A 108 12.26 1.68 -4.30
N HIS A 109 11.59 2.18 -5.34
CA HIS A 109 11.28 1.43 -6.54
C HIS A 109 12.55 0.88 -7.21
N SER A 110 13.56 1.73 -7.44
CA SER A 110 14.84 1.31 -8.02
C SER A 110 15.53 0.21 -7.20
N ARG A 111 15.46 0.31 -5.86
CA ARG A 111 16.00 -0.71 -4.95
C ARG A 111 15.22 -2.02 -5.02
N VAL A 112 13.90 -1.96 -5.02
CA VAL A 112 13.01 -3.14 -5.18
C VAL A 112 13.28 -3.82 -6.51
N SER A 113 13.32 -3.08 -7.62
CA SER A 113 13.59 -3.61 -8.96
C SER A 113 14.96 -4.29 -9.03
N ARG A 114 16.00 -3.66 -8.44
CA ARG A 114 17.35 -4.24 -8.40
C ARG A 114 17.39 -5.52 -7.56
N CYS A 115 16.78 -5.53 -6.37
CA CYS A 115 16.69 -6.73 -5.54
C CYS A 115 15.95 -7.86 -6.27
N ARG A 116 14.83 -7.55 -6.93
CA ARG A 116 14.08 -8.53 -7.73
C ARG A 116 14.93 -9.12 -8.85
N ALA A 117 15.63 -8.27 -9.60
CA ALA A 117 16.51 -8.69 -10.69
C ALA A 117 17.61 -9.64 -10.20
N VAL A 118 18.28 -9.32 -9.09
CA VAL A 118 19.32 -10.18 -8.49
C VAL A 118 18.73 -11.52 -8.05
N LEU A 119 17.56 -11.55 -7.41
CA LEU A 119 16.90 -12.79 -7.00
C LEU A 119 16.55 -13.68 -8.20
N ILE A 120 16.06 -13.10 -9.30
CA ILE A 120 15.73 -13.84 -10.53
C ILE A 120 16.99 -14.44 -11.15
N VAL A 121 18.06 -13.66 -11.32
CA VAL A 121 19.32 -14.16 -11.90
C VAL A 121 19.94 -15.24 -11.02
N THR A 122 19.94 -15.03 -9.70
CA THR A 122 20.41 -16.02 -8.73
C THR A 122 19.62 -17.32 -8.80
N ALA A 123 18.28 -17.25 -8.90
CA ALA A 123 17.44 -18.43 -9.03
C ALA A 123 17.69 -19.19 -10.33
N ARG A 124 17.82 -18.47 -11.45
CA ARG A 124 18.14 -19.06 -12.77
C ARG A 124 19.48 -19.78 -12.76
N GLU A 125 20.49 -19.21 -12.12
CA GLU A 125 21.82 -19.83 -12.03
C GLU A 125 21.84 -21.05 -11.10
N ARG A 126 21.19 -20.97 -9.93
CA ARG A 126 21.24 -22.04 -8.91
C ARG A 126 20.28 -23.20 -9.18
N VAL A 127 19.15 -22.95 -9.84
CA VAL A 127 18.04 -23.92 -9.95
C VAL A 127 17.65 -24.21 -11.41
N GLY A 128 18.07 -23.38 -12.37
CA GLY A 128 17.71 -23.52 -13.79
C GLY A 128 16.37 -22.84 -14.18
N PRO A 129 15.89 -23.02 -15.42
CA PRO A 129 14.63 -22.45 -15.93
C PRO A 129 13.39 -23.25 -15.44
N PRO A 130 12.23 -22.63 -15.14
CA PRO A 130 11.87 -22.27 -13.77
C PRO A 130 10.78 -23.11 -13.07
N ARG A 131 10.71 -22.94 -11.74
CA ARG A 131 9.55 -22.31 -11.06
C ARG A 131 10.04 -21.10 -10.24
N LEU A 132 9.81 -19.89 -10.75
CA LEU A 132 10.23 -18.60 -10.15
C LEU A 132 9.30 -18.14 -9.03
N THR A 133 8.04 -18.61 -9.05
CA THR A 133 6.97 -18.29 -8.10
C THR A 133 7.27 -18.73 -6.66
N SER A 134 8.18 -19.68 -6.46
CA SER A 134 8.63 -20.09 -5.12
C SER A 134 9.74 -19.21 -4.52
N VAL A 135 10.25 -18.24 -5.28
CA VAL A 135 11.41 -17.41 -4.89
C VAL A 135 11.03 -15.98 -4.54
N LEU A 136 9.96 -15.45 -5.15
CA LEU A 136 9.52 -14.06 -5.00
C LEU A 136 8.24 -13.98 -4.13
N CYS A 137 7.11 -13.60 -4.74
CA CYS A 137 5.79 -13.56 -4.12
C CYS A 137 4.75 -14.12 -5.10
N GLU A 138 3.58 -14.50 -4.59
CA GLU A 138 2.45 -14.99 -5.40
C GLU A 138 1.93 -13.93 -6.39
N ASP A 139 1.98 -12.64 -6.04
CA ASP A 139 1.52 -11.54 -6.92
C ASP A 139 2.59 -11.00 -7.88
N ASP A 140 3.82 -11.51 -7.83
CA ASP A 140 4.85 -11.08 -8.78
C ASP A 140 4.61 -11.74 -10.16
N PRO A 141 4.79 -11.01 -11.27
CA PRO A 141 4.59 -11.58 -12.60
C PRO A 141 5.52 -12.78 -12.82
N GLU A 142 4.98 -13.83 -13.45
CA GLU A 142 5.70 -15.10 -13.67
C GLU A 142 6.97 -14.93 -14.50
N GLU A 143 7.00 -13.91 -15.37
CA GLU A 143 8.14 -13.56 -16.19
C GLU A 143 8.50 -12.08 -16.05
N VAL A 144 9.77 -11.83 -15.74
CA VAL A 144 10.33 -10.50 -15.56
C VAL A 144 11.59 -10.38 -16.40
N ALA A 145 11.62 -9.35 -17.26
CA ALA A 145 12.83 -8.96 -17.94
C ALA A 145 13.86 -8.46 -16.92
N VAL A 146 15.03 -9.11 -16.89
CA VAL A 146 16.17 -8.67 -16.08
C VAL A 146 17.08 -7.86 -16.99
N ALA A 147 17.42 -6.64 -16.57
CA ALA A 147 18.37 -5.80 -17.27
C ALA A 147 19.73 -6.51 -17.44
N ALA A 148 20.40 -6.26 -18.57
CA ALA A 148 21.73 -6.76 -18.81
C ALA A 148 22.71 -6.23 -17.74
N GLY A 149 23.67 -7.07 -17.33
CA GLY A 149 24.70 -6.71 -16.36
C GLY A 149 24.29 -6.85 -14.88
N VAL A 150 23.16 -7.47 -14.58
CA VAL A 150 22.82 -7.87 -13.21
C VAL A 150 23.45 -9.22 -12.91
N GLU A 151 24.37 -9.25 -11.95
CA GLU A 151 25.04 -10.46 -11.51
C GLU A 151 24.24 -11.19 -10.41
N PRO A 152 24.29 -12.54 -10.38
CA PRO A 152 23.71 -13.33 -9.31
C PRO A 152 24.44 -13.12 -7.98
N LEU A 153 23.79 -13.52 -6.89
CA LEU A 153 24.44 -13.55 -5.57
C LEU A 153 25.56 -14.60 -5.56
N PRO A 154 26.70 -14.30 -4.92
CA PRO A 154 27.80 -15.26 -4.76
C PRO A 154 27.30 -16.59 -4.18
N PRO A 155 27.85 -17.76 -4.57
CA PRO A 155 27.32 -19.06 -4.15
C PRO A 155 27.14 -19.24 -2.64
N ALA A 156 28.05 -18.69 -1.84
CA ALA A 156 28.02 -18.74 -0.38
C ALA A 156 27.06 -17.73 0.27
N ALA A 157 26.48 -16.81 -0.49
CA ALA A 157 25.57 -15.80 0.03
C ALA A 157 24.22 -16.41 0.41
N ASP A 158 23.69 -15.96 1.55
CA ASP A 158 22.37 -16.32 2.05
C ASP A 158 21.26 -15.63 1.24
N VAL A 159 20.50 -16.44 0.51
CA VAL A 159 19.38 -15.98 -0.33
C VAL A 159 18.19 -15.56 0.54
N GLU A 160 17.98 -16.18 1.70
CA GLU A 160 16.82 -15.93 2.56
C GLU A 160 16.91 -14.56 3.24
N ALA A 161 18.11 -14.16 3.67
CA ALA A 161 18.37 -12.80 4.12
C ALA A 161 18.07 -11.76 3.02
N PHE A 162 18.41 -12.07 1.76
CA PHE A 162 18.19 -11.16 0.64
C PHE A 162 16.70 -11.09 0.23
N LYS A 163 15.97 -12.21 0.27
CA LYS A 163 14.50 -12.24 0.12
C LYS A 163 13.82 -11.43 1.22
N SER A 164 14.22 -11.61 2.47
CA SER A 164 13.70 -10.84 3.61
C SER A 164 13.90 -9.33 3.45
N ARG A 165 15.02 -8.92 2.83
CA ARG A 165 15.27 -7.53 2.48
C ARG A 165 14.37 -7.05 1.33
N TYR A 166 14.18 -7.86 0.29
CA TYR A 166 13.26 -7.57 -0.80
C TYR A 166 11.83 -7.35 -0.29
N HIS A 167 11.31 -8.22 0.57
CA HIS A 167 9.96 -8.08 1.13
C HIS A 167 9.80 -6.81 1.96
N ARG A 168 10.81 -6.45 2.77
CA ARG A 168 10.82 -5.18 3.53
C ARG A 168 10.77 -3.98 2.59
N LEU A 169 11.68 -3.89 1.61
CA LEU A 169 11.68 -2.79 0.63
C LEU A 169 10.37 -2.68 -0.15
N ARG A 170 9.73 -3.82 -0.47
CA ARG A 170 8.43 -3.84 -1.14
C ARG A 170 7.29 -3.42 -0.20
N ALA A 171 7.38 -3.69 1.09
CA ALA A 171 6.45 -3.15 2.08
C ALA A 171 6.64 -1.63 2.21
N ASP A 172 7.88 -1.16 2.37
CA ASP A 172 8.22 0.27 2.48
C ASP A 172 7.72 1.05 1.24
N LEU A 173 7.95 0.52 0.04
CA LEU A 173 7.47 1.14 -1.21
C LEU A 173 5.94 1.21 -1.25
N ARG A 174 5.23 0.17 -0.77
CA ARG A 174 3.76 0.17 -0.73
C ARG A 174 3.24 1.20 0.26
N THR A 175 3.84 1.31 1.44
CA THR A 175 3.47 2.31 2.45
C THR A 175 3.71 3.72 1.95
N ALA A 176 4.90 3.99 1.38
CA ALA A 176 5.26 5.30 0.83
C ALA A 176 4.28 5.76 -0.27
N ARG A 177 3.95 4.84 -1.19
CA ARG A 177 2.98 5.04 -2.26
C ARG A 177 1.57 5.29 -1.75
N LEU A 178 1.12 4.50 -0.78
CA LEU A 178 -0.17 4.69 -0.13
C LEU A 178 -0.27 6.06 0.56
N GLY A 179 0.80 6.53 1.21
CA GLY A 179 0.86 7.88 1.79
C GLY A 179 0.66 8.97 0.73
N VAL A 180 1.38 8.89 -0.40
CA VAL A 180 1.22 9.84 -1.52
C VAL A 180 -0.15 9.74 -2.17
N ALA A 181 -0.70 8.54 -2.33
CA ALA A 181 -2.04 8.36 -2.88
C ALA A 181 -3.07 9.07 -2.00
N LEU A 182 -3.05 8.83 -0.68
CA LEU A 182 -3.96 9.48 0.27
C LEU A 182 -3.86 11.01 0.23
N ASP A 183 -2.65 11.57 0.05
CA ASP A 183 -2.42 13.01 0.02
C ASP A 183 -2.65 13.66 -1.37
N SER A 184 -2.46 12.93 -2.47
CA SER A 184 -2.77 13.44 -3.81
C SER A 184 -4.28 13.66 -4.01
N TYR A 185 -5.11 12.88 -3.30
CA TYR A 185 -6.57 13.09 -3.29
C TYR A 185 -7.00 14.37 -2.56
N LEU A 186 -6.25 14.80 -1.55
CA LEU A 186 -6.48 16.08 -0.86
C LEU A 186 -6.35 17.26 -1.83
N VAL A 187 -5.29 17.24 -2.63
CA VAL A 187 -5.01 18.28 -3.63
C VAL A 187 -6.11 18.31 -4.71
N ASP A 188 -6.59 17.15 -5.18
CA ASP A 188 -7.68 17.09 -6.17
C ASP A 188 -9.04 17.56 -5.61
N ALA A 189 -9.32 17.34 -4.32
CA ALA A 189 -10.53 17.84 -3.65
C ALA A 189 -10.49 19.36 -3.41
N GLU A 190 -9.31 19.94 -3.18
CA GLU A 190 -9.13 21.40 -3.07
C GLU A 190 -9.19 22.10 -4.44
N LEU A 191 -8.74 21.43 -5.50
CA LEU A 191 -8.69 21.99 -6.86
C LEU A 191 -9.97 21.75 -7.67
N SER A 192 -10.83 20.81 -7.26
CA SER A 192 -12.16 20.60 -7.85
C SER A 192 -13.20 21.36 -7.04
N PRO A 193 -13.76 22.48 -7.55
CA PRO A 193 -14.83 23.17 -6.82
C PRO A 193 -16.00 22.19 -6.59
N PRO A 194 -16.72 22.30 -5.47
CA PRO A 194 -17.91 21.49 -5.25
C PRO A 194 -18.83 21.68 -6.45
N GLY A 195 -19.16 20.56 -7.12
CA GLY A 195 -20.11 20.57 -8.21
C GLY A 195 -21.45 21.16 -7.74
N PRO A 196 -22.19 21.84 -8.64
CA PRO A 196 -23.45 22.49 -8.29
C PRO A 196 -24.51 21.52 -7.77
#